data_AF-A0A537PMI1-F1
#
_entry.id   AF-A0A537PMI1-F1
#
_cell.length_a   1.000
_cell.length_b   1.000
_cell.length_c   1.000
_cell.angle_alpha   90.00
_cell.angle_beta   90.00
_cell.angle_gamma   90.00
#
_symmetry.space_group_name_H-M   'P 1'
#
loop_
_entity.id
_entity.type
_entity.pdbx_description
1 polymer ?
#
loop_
_entity_poly.entity_id
_entity_poly.type
_entity_poly.pdbx_seq_one_letter_code
_entity_poly.pdbx_strand_id
1 'polypeptide(L)'
;VYPDRQGIAQMLKMPPPSVRLIHVEGSGCYGHNGADDAAADAALIAHAMPGVPVRVQWMREQEHAWEPYGPAMVTKLKASLDEDGKIADWNFEVWSNTHSMRPGGAGCMLAAQHMAQPFTVPAAKPIPLPEGGGDRNAIPIYAFPNAHVVHHFIPEMPLRISAMRALGAYHNVFSIESFMD
;
A
#
# COMPACT_ATOMS: atom_id res chain seq x y z
N VAL A 1 4.03 7.04 -12.15
CA VAL A 1 4.73 8.28 -12.58
C VAL A 1 3.81 9.49 -12.45
N TYR A 2 2.65 9.52 -13.12
CA TYR A 2 1.73 10.68 -13.05
C TYR A 2 1.05 10.99 -11.70
N PRO A 3 0.74 10.03 -10.82
CA PRO A 3 0.02 10.34 -9.59
C PRO A 3 0.80 11.26 -8.63
N ASP A 4 2.13 11.12 -8.61
CA ASP A 4 3.03 11.94 -7.78
C ASP A 4 3.06 13.41 -8.24
N ARG A 5 3.04 13.65 -9.57
CA ARG A 5 2.91 15.00 -10.15
C ARG A 5 1.63 15.70 -9.67
N GLN A 6 0.52 14.96 -9.60
CA GLN A 6 -0.75 15.51 -9.15
C GLN A 6 -0.70 15.89 -7.66
N GLY A 7 -0.09 15.04 -6.83
CA GLY A 7 0.11 15.33 -5.40
C GLY A 7 0.98 16.57 -5.18
N ILE A 8 2.12 16.68 -5.87
CA ILE A 8 3.02 17.83 -5.76
C ILE A 8 2.34 19.12 -6.24
N ALA A 9 1.66 19.08 -7.40
CA ALA A 9 0.93 20.24 -7.92
C ALA A 9 -0.15 20.73 -6.94
N GLN A 10 -0.90 19.80 -6.36
CA GLN A 10 -1.91 20.12 -5.34
C GLN A 10 -1.28 20.70 -4.06
N MET A 11 -0.18 20.10 -3.57
CA MET A 11 0.54 20.54 -2.38
C MET A 11 1.02 21.99 -2.53
N LEU A 12 1.61 22.31 -3.68
CA LEU A 12 2.13 23.64 -4.00
C LEU A 12 1.06 24.63 -4.49
N LYS A 13 -0.21 24.20 -4.61
CA LYS A 13 -1.32 25.00 -5.17
C LYS A 13 -1.01 25.54 -6.57
N MET A 14 -0.36 24.71 -7.39
CA MET A 14 0.03 25.02 -8.76
C MET A 14 -0.79 24.19 -9.77
N PRO A 15 -1.04 24.69 -10.99
CA PRO A 15 -1.69 23.89 -12.01
C PRO A 15 -0.74 22.76 -12.46
N PRO A 16 -1.23 21.54 -12.74
CA PRO A 16 -0.36 20.43 -13.12
C PRO A 16 0.63 20.72 -14.26
N PRO A 17 0.29 21.50 -15.31
CA PRO A 17 1.25 21.91 -16.34
C PRO A 17 2.50 22.63 -15.84
N SER A 18 2.45 23.28 -14.67
CA SER A 18 3.59 23.95 -14.05
C SER A 18 4.50 23.01 -13.25
N VAL A 19 4.13 21.73 -13.10
CA VAL A 19 4.94 20.71 -12.45
C VAL A 19 5.34 19.66 -13.48
N ARG A 20 6.64 19.51 -13.70
CA ARG A 20 7.20 18.44 -14.55
C ARG A 20 7.82 17.39 -13.64
N LEU A 21 7.34 16.15 -13.76
CA LEU A 21 7.90 15.00 -13.08
C LEU A 21 8.66 14.14 -14.09
N ILE A 22 9.91 13.82 -13.78
CA ILE A 22 10.79 13.00 -14.63
C ILE A 22 11.13 11.75 -13.83
N HIS A 23 10.71 10.59 -14.33
CA HIS A 23 11.10 9.32 -13.74
C HIS A 23 12.58 9.03 -14.03
N VAL A 24 13.28 8.51 -13.04
CA VAL A 24 14.65 8.02 -13.15
C VAL A 24 14.71 6.60 -12.61
N GLU A 25 15.60 5.79 -13.18
CA GLU A 25 15.82 4.42 -12.72
C GLU A 25 16.35 4.44 -11.28
N GLY A 26 15.82 3.55 -10.44
CA GLY A 26 16.22 3.37 -9.06
C GLY A 26 16.53 1.91 -8.75
N SER A 27 17.04 1.64 -7.55
CA SER A 27 17.45 0.31 -7.08
C SER A 27 16.31 -0.68 -6.79
N GLY A 28 15.08 -0.38 -7.25
CA GLY A 28 13.86 -1.15 -6.95
C GLY A 28 13.14 -0.68 -5.69
N CYS A 29 11.82 -0.90 -5.64
CA CYS A 29 10.95 -0.47 -4.53
C CYS A 29 10.07 -1.57 -3.94
N TYR A 30 9.94 -2.73 -4.60
CA TYR A 30 9.11 -3.87 -4.17
C TYR A 30 7.70 -3.50 -3.68
N GLY A 31 7.10 -2.42 -4.21
CA GLY A 31 5.90 -1.82 -3.65
C GLY A 31 5.95 -0.29 -3.70
N HIS A 32 5.46 0.35 -2.64
CA HIS A 32 5.58 1.78 -2.41
C HIS A 32 6.75 2.04 -1.47
N ASN A 33 7.71 2.87 -1.89
CA ASN A 33 8.85 3.32 -1.08
C ASN A 33 8.78 4.85 -0.87
N GLY A 34 9.76 5.43 -0.17
CA GLY A 34 9.82 6.87 0.13
C GLY A 34 10.12 7.80 -1.05
N ALA A 35 10.17 7.31 -2.30
CA ALA A 35 10.53 8.14 -3.45
C ALA A 35 9.55 9.28 -3.73
N ASP A 36 8.24 9.00 -3.57
CA ASP A 36 7.17 9.98 -3.76
C ASP A 36 7.27 11.10 -2.68
N ASP A 37 7.64 10.74 -1.43
CA ASP A 37 7.84 11.72 -0.35
C ASP A 37 9.12 12.55 -0.52
N ALA A 38 10.24 11.93 -0.91
CA ALA A 38 11.48 12.65 -1.18
C ALA A 38 11.32 13.66 -2.32
N ALA A 39 10.50 13.33 -3.34
CA ALA A 39 10.14 14.25 -4.41
C ALA A 39 9.30 15.42 -3.90
N ALA A 40 8.34 15.17 -3.01
CA ALA A 40 7.53 16.20 -2.37
C ALA A 40 8.38 17.15 -1.49
N ASP A 41 9.28 16.60 -0.65
CA ASP A 41 10.21 17.39 0.16
C ASP A 41 11.07 18.30 -0.72
N ALA A 42 11.68 17.74 -1.78
CA ALA A 42 12.52 18.51 -2.70
C ALA A 42 11.74 19.63 -3.40
N ALA A 43 10.51 19.36 -3.83
CA ALA A 43 9.65 20.34 -4.48
C ALA A 43 9.24 21.46 -3.52
N LEU A 44 8.93 21.13 -2.26
CA LEU A 44 8.56 22.11 -1.23
C LEU A 44 9.73 23.04 -0.90
N ILE A 45 10.94 22.50 -0.72
CA ILE A 45 12.14 23.30 -0.44
C ILE A 45 12.50 24.18 -1.65
N ALA A 46 12.48 23.63 -2.87
CA ALA A 46 12.77 24.38 -4.09
C ALA A 46 11.76 25.52 -4.32
N HIS A 47 10.50 25.32 -3.96
CA HIS A 47 9.48 26.36 -4.03
C HIS A 47 9.76 27.52 -3.07
N ALA A 48 10.32 27.23 -1.89
CA ALA A 48 10.75 28.24 -0.92
C ALA A 48 12.08 28.94 -1.28
N MET A 49 12.86 28.36 -2.22
CA MET A 49 14.18 28.87 -2.64
C MET A 49 14.24 29.09 -4.16
N PRO A 50 13.57 30.14 -4.69
CA PRO A 50 13.52 30.38 -6.13
C PRO A 50 14.90 30.46 -6.78
N GLY A 51 15.09 29.72 -7.88
CA GLY A 51 16.34 29.70 -8.64
C GLY A 51 17.43 28.78 -8.09
N VAL A 52 17.19 28.08 -6.97
CA VAL A 52 18.15 27.15 -6.37
C VAL A 52 17.74 25.69 -6.67
N PRO A 53 18.58 24.90 -7.36
CA PRO A 53 18.36 23.46 -7.50
C PRO A 53 18.50 22.76 -6.15
N VAL A 54 17.53 21.90 -5.81
CA VAL A 54 17.50 21.14 -4.56
C VAL A 54 17.59 19.65 -4.84
N ARG A 55 18.45 18.95 -4.10
CA ARG A 55 18.50 17.48 -4.06
C ARG A 55 18.21 17.00 -2.64
N VAL A 56 17.16 16.21 -2.48
CA VAL A 56 16.86 15.50 -1.23
C VAL A 56 17.31 14.05 -1.38
N GLN A 57 17.97 13.53 -0.34
CA GLN A 57 18.30 12.12 -0.23
C GLN A 57 17.98 11.68 1.20
N TRP A 58 17.06 10.74 1.34
CA TRP A 58 16.81 10.09 2.62
C TRP A 58 17.96 9.15 2.96
N MET A 59 18.36 9.18 4.23
CA MET A 59 19.22 8.18 4.83
C MET A 59 18.42 6.90 5.08
N ARG A 60 19.11 5.77 5.22
CA ARG A 60 18.47 4.47 5.39
C ARG A 60 17.54 4.43 6.60
N GLU A 61 17.95 5.07 7.70
CA GLU A 61 17.20 5.15 8.93
C GLU A 61 15.94 6.02 8.77
N GLN A 62 16.01 7.06 7.92
CA GLN A 62 14.86 7.89 7.59
C GLN A 62 13.87 7.12 6.71
N GLU A 63 14.36 6.42 5.70
CA GLU A 63 13.53 5.55 4.87
C GLU A 63 12.78 4.53 5.74
N HIS A 64 13.49 3.77 6.59
CA HIS A 64 12.82 2.81 7.48
C HIS A 64 11.87 3.46 8.49
N ALA A 65 12.11 4.69 8.94
CA ALA A 65 11.22 5.33 9.89
C ALA A 65 9.94 5.90 9.24
N TRP A 66 9.99 6.29 7.96
CA TRP A 66 8.96 7.14 7.34
C TRP A 66 8.30 6.55 6.08
N GLU A 67 8.93 5.57 5.43
CA GLU A 67 8.33 4.88 4.29
C GLU A 67 7.12 4.04 4.73
N PRO A 68 6.17 3.75 3.82
CA PRO A 68 5.03 2.93 4.17
C PRO A 68 5.43 1.46 4.34
N TYR A 69 4.90 0.82 5.39
CA TYR A 69 5.08 -0.60 5.66
C TYR A 69 4.08 -1.47 4.89
N GLY A 70 4.39 -2.77 4.80
CA GLY A 70 3.41 -3.78 4.44
C GLY A 70 2.28 -3.84 5.48
N PRO A 71 1.00 -3.95 5.08
CA PRO A 71 -0.10 -4.00 6.03
C PRO A 71 -0.01 -5.25 6.92
N ALA A 72 -0.36 -5.10 8.20
CA ALA A 72 -0.53 -6.25 9.08
C ALA A 72 -1.75 -7.06 8.63
N MET A 73 -1.66 -8.38 8.81
CA MET A 73 -2.71 -9.32 8.43
C MET A 73 -2.89 -10.39 9.49
N VAL A 74 -4.12 -10.84 9.66
CA VAL A 74 -4.47 -12.00 10.48
C VAL A 74 -5.39 -12.89 9.66
N THR A 75 -5.09 -14.18 9.62
CA THR A 75 -5.95 -15.19 9.01
C THR A 75 -6.50 -16.14 10.06
N LYS A 76 -7.70 -16.68 9.80
CA LYS A 76 -8.27 -17.82 10.53
C LYS A 76 -8.77 -18.83 9.51
N LEU A 77 -8.36 -20.07 9.70
CA LEU A 77 -8.66 -21.18 8.80
C LEU A 77 -9.30 -22.32 9.59
N LYS A 78 -10.29 -22.96 8.99
CA LYS A 78 -10.82 -24.25 9.44
C LYS A 78 -11.29 -25.04 8.22
N ALA A 79 -11.11 -26.35 8.26
CA ALA A 79 -11.65 -27.26 7.26
C ALA A 79 -12.22 -28.53 7.92
N SER A 80 -13.13 -29.18 7.20
CA SER A 80 -13.62 -30.53 7.51
C SER A 80 -13.13 -31.50 6.44
N LEU A 81 -12.96 -32.77 6.81
CA LEU A 81 -12.62 -33.84 5.88
C LEU A 81 -13.83 -34.78 5.70
N ASP A 82 -13.98 -35.33 4.50
CA ASP A 82 -14.89 -36.44 4.24
C ASP A 82 -14.28 -37.80 4.64
N GLU A 83 -15.03 -38.88 4.40
CA GLU A 83 -14.60 -40.25 4.72
C GLU A 83 -13.37 -40.71 3.93
N ASP A 84 -13.10 -40.10 2.77
CA ASP A 84 -11.93 -40.36 1.92
C ASP A 84 -10.71 -39.51 2.34
N GLY A 85 -10.85 -38.66 3.37
CA GLY A 85 -9.81 -37.74 3.83
C GLY A 85 -9.63 -36.51 2.95
N LYS A 86 -10.59 -36.19 2.06
CA LYS A 86 -10.58 -34.97 1.23
C LYS A 86 -11.29 -33.83 1.94
N ILE A 87 -10.87 -32.60 1.68
CA ILE A 87 -11.52 -31.41 2.24
C ILE A 87 -12.94 -31.27 1.69
N ALA A 88 -13.94 -31.30 2.57
CA ALA A 88 -15.36 -31.16 2.24
C ALA A 88 -15.86 -29.71 2.41
N ASP A 89 -15.45 -29.05 3.50
CA ASP A 89 -15.75 -27.65 3.77
C ASP A 89 -14.47 -26.85 4.03
N TRP A 90 -14.34 -25.71 3.38
CA TRP A 90 -13.24 -24.76 3.53
C TRP A 90 -13.76 -23.42 4.04
N ASN A 91 -13.25 -22.95 5.18
CA ASN A 91 -13.56 -21.63 5.71
C ASN A 91 -12.27 -20.85 5.96
N PHE A 92 -12.15 -19.69 5.31
CA PHE A 92 -11.01 -18.79 5.41
C PHE A 92 -11.49 -17.38 5.71
N GLU A 93 -10.96 -16.77 6.77
CA GLU A 93 -11.21 -15.38 7.10
C GLU A 93 -9.90 -14.62 7.16
N VAL A 94 -9.85 -13.42 6.59
CA VAL A 94 -8.69 -12.52 6.66
C VAL A 94 -9.09 -11.14 7.14
N TRP A 95 -8.36 -10.62 8.11
CA TRP A 95 -8.41 -9.23 8.55
C TRP A 95 -7.18 -8.51 8.03
N SER A 96 -7.38 -7.40 7.33
CA SER A 96 -6.29 -6.62 6.78
C SER A 96 -6.70 -5.17 6.55
N ASN A 97 -5.73 -4.29 6.58
CA ASN A 97 -5.90 -2.92 6.12
C ASN A 97 -5.79 -2.78 4.60
N THR A 98 -5.81 -1.54 4.10
CA THR A 98 -5.55 -1.25 2.69
C THR A 98 -4.13 -1.63 2.29
N HIS A 99 -4.00 -2.20 1.10
CA HIS A 99 -2.73 -2.52 0.46
C HIS A 99 -2.34 -1.48 -0.62
N SER A 100 -2.97 -0.31 -0.60
CA SER A 100 -2.62 0.81 -1.47
C SER A 100 -2.98 2.15 -0.82
N MET A 101 -1.95 2.95 -0.56
CA MET A 101 -2.06 4.36 -0.20
C MET A 101 -1.18 5.23 -1.10
N ARG A 102 -0.79 4.68 -2.26
CA ARG A 102 0.13 5.36 -3.17
C ARG A 102 -0.45 6.72 -3.58
N PRO A 103 0.36 7.78 -3.68
CA PRO A 103 -0.16 9.13 -3.82
C PRO A 103 -1.00 9.31 -5.07
N GLY A 104 -2.18 9.91 -4.92
CA GLY A 104 -2.98 10.51 -5.99
C GLY A 104 -3.42 11.94 -5.66
N GLY A 105 -2.97 12.46 -4.52
CA GLY A 105 -3.26 13.78 -3.99
C GLY A 105 -2.28 14.10 -2.86
N ALA A 106 -2.18 15.39 -2.52
CA ALA A 106 -1.20 15.90 -1.56
C ALA A 106 -1.28 15.22 -0.19
N GLY A 107 -2.48 14.87 0.28
CA GLY A 107 -2.67 14.21 1.59
C GLY A 107 -1.98 12.85 1.76
N CYS A 108 -1.50 12.22 0.69
CA CYS A 108 -0.71 10.98 0.78
C CYS A 108 0.81 11.20 0.98
N MET A 109 1.27 12.45 0.91
CA MET A 109 2.69 12.84 1.02
C MET A 109 2.99 13.37 2.43
N LEU A 110 4.10 12.92 3.02
CA LEU A 110 4.52 13.38 4.35
C LEU A 110 4.75 14.90 4.38
N ALA A 111 5.42 15.46 3.36
CA ALA A 111 5.67 16.89 3.26
C ALA A 111 4.36 17.70 3.44
N ALA A 112 3.31 17.31 2.72
CA ALA A 112 2.01 17.96 2.76
C ALA A 112 1.25 17.76 4.10
N GLN A 113 1.43 16.61 4.75
CA GLN A 113 0.85 16.33 6.07
C GLN A 113 1.54 17.14 7.18
N HIS A 114 2.79 17.53 7.00
CA HIS A 114 3.59 18.28 7.99
C HIS A 114 3.67 19.79 7.75
N MET A 115 3.01 20.31 6.69
CA MET A 115 2.89 21.75 6.49
C MET A 115 2.08 22.43 7.61
N ALA A 116 2.30 23.73 7.81
CA ALA A 116 1.53 24.55 8.76
C ALA A 116 0.01 24.50 8.51
N GLN A 117 -0.39 24.35 7.25
CA GLN A 117 -1.75 24.00 6.84
C GLN A 117 -1.72 22.57 6.27
N PRO A 118 -1.94 21.54 7.10
CA PRO A 118 -1.74 20.17 6.68
C PRO A 118 -2.87 19.70 5.75
N PHE A 119 -2.52 18.85 4.78
CA PHE A 119 -3.50 18.13 3.97
C PHE A 119 -4.01 16.89 4.71
N THR A 120 -5.32 16.69 4.71
CA THR A 120 -5.94 15.51 5.33
C THR A 120 -5.56 14.24 4.57
N VAL A 121 -5.16 13.21 5.31
CA VAL A 121 -4.95 11.87 4.76
C VAL A 121 -6.28 11.32 4.23
N PRO A 122 -6.36 10.87 2.96
CA PRO A 122 -7.59 10.33 2.43
C PRO A 122 -7.99 9.04 3.15
N ALA A 123 -9.29 8.81 3.31
CA ALA A 123 -9.80 7.59 3.89
C ALA A 123 -9.35 6.36 3.09
N ALA A 124 -8.84 5.34 3.79
CA ALA A 124 -8.43 4.08 3.20
C ALA A 124 -9.64 3.37 2.56
N LYS A 125 -9.40 2.72 1.42
CA LYS A 125 -10.43 1.95 0.70
C LYS A 125 -9.91 0.55 0.39
N PRO A 126 -10.79 -0.47 0.39
CA PRO A 126 -10.42 -1.79 -0.09
C PRO A 126 -10.14 -1.76 -1.59
N ILE A 127 -9.26 -2.64 -2.06
CA ILE A 127 -9.05 -2.89 -3.48
C ILE A 127 -9.99 -4.04 -3.85
N PRO A 128 -10.96 -3.84 -4.76
CA PRO A 128 -11.89 -4.91 -5.13
C PRO A 128 -11.17 -6.04 -5.88
N LEU A 129 -11.74 -7.24 -5.83
CA LEU A 129 -11.38 -8.35 -6.73
C LEU A 129 -11.72 -7.99 -8.20
N PRO A 130 -11.02 -8.56 -9.20
CA PRO A 130 -10.05 -9.66 -9.10
C PRO A 130 -8.64 -9.22 -8.68
N GLU A 131 -8.34 -7.93 -8.69
CA GLU A 131 -7.06 -7.44 -8.18
C GLU A 131 -6.94 -7.83 -6.70
N GLY A 132 -7.84 -7.38 -5.84
CA GLY A 132 -7.77 -7.65 -4.40
C GLY A 132 -6.63 -6.90 -3.70
N GLY A 133 -6.80 -6.64 -2.41
CA GLY A 133 -5.82 -6.02 -1.54
C GLY A 133 -5.34 -7.02 -0.51
N GLY A 134 -5.88 -6.93 0.70
CA GLY A 134 -5.64 -7.91 1.76
C GLY A 134 -6.23 -9.28 1.46
N ASP A 135 -7.23 -9.36 0.60
CA ASP A 135 -7.87 -10.59 0.12
C ASP A 135 -7.26 -11.17 -1.16
N ARG A 136 -6.18 -10.57 -1.67
CA ARG A 136 -5.50 -11.10 -2.85
C ARG A 136 -5.05 -12.54 -2.59
N ASN A 137 -5.48 -13.47 -3.44
CA ASN A 137 -5.23 -14.90 -3.29
C ASN A 137 -5.80 -15.54 -1.99
N ALA A 138 -6.79 -14.92 -1.34
CA ALA A 138 -7.51 -15.55 -0.23
C ALA A 138 -8.47 -16.66 -0.70
N ILE A 139 -8.96 -16.57 -1.94
CA ILE A 139 -9.65 -17.68 -2.60
C ILE A 139 -8.58 -18.68 -3.03
N PRO A 140 -8.60 -19.93 -2.50
CA PRO A 140 -7.56 -20.91 -2.76
C PRO A 140 -7.58 -21.36 -4.22
N ILE A 141 -6.43 -21.82 -4.73
CA ILE A 141 -6.32 -22.40 -6.08
C ILE A 141 -7.00 -23.78 -6.16
N TYR A 142 -7.15 -24.46 -5.02
CA TYR A 142 -7.81 -25.75 -4.90
C TYR A 142 -9.33 -25.62 -5.08
N ALA A 143 -9.90 -26.60 -5.77
CA ALA A 143 -11.36 -26.71 -5.90
C ALA A 143 -11.92 -27.50 -4.71
N PHE A 144 -12.61 -26.80 -3.80
CA PHE A 144 -13.34 -27.41 -2.70
C PHE A 144 -14.84 -27.45 -3.00
N PRO A 145 -15.57 -28.51 -2.60
CA PRO A 145 -17.02 -28.59 -2.80
C PRO A 145 -17.77 -27.42 -2.16
N ASN A 146 -17.37 -27.05 -0.94
CA ASN A 146 -17.91 -25.90 -0.20
C ASN A 146 -16.76 -24.99 0.24
N ALA A 147 -16.74 -23.75 -0.23
CA ALA A 147 -15.74 -22.76 0.16
C ALA A 147 -16.41 -21.45 0.60
N HIS A 148 -16.03 -20.96 1.77
CA HIS A 148 -16.45 -19.68 2.31
C HIS A 148 -15.23 -18.84 2.67
N VAL A 149 -15.06 -17.71 1.98
CA VAL A 149 -13.92 -16.81 2.12
C VAL A 149 -14.43 -15.42 2.50
N VAL A 150 -13.96 -14.88 3.63
CA VAL A 150 -14.39 -13.57 4.15
C VAL A 150 -13.19 -12.65 4.31
N HIS A 151 -13.31 -11.43 3.78
CA HIS A 151 -12.34 -10.35 3.99
C HIS A 151 -12.95 -9.27 4.89
N HIS A 152 -12.36 -9.13 6.08
CA HIS A 152 -12.67 -8.10 7.04
C HIS A 152 -11.73 -6.91 6.85
N PHE A 153 -12.20 -5.89 6.14
CA PHE A 153 -11.40 -4.69 5.88
C PHE A 153 -11.29 -3.80 7.14
N ILE A 154 -10.07 -3.47 7.53
CA ILE A 154 -9.79 -2.57 8.66
C ILE A 154 -9.27 -1.23 8.11
N PRO A 155 -10.04 -0.13 8.19
CA PRO A 155 -9.63 1.14 7.59
C PRO A 155 -8.48 1.84 8.35
N GLU A 156 -8.32 1.57 9.64
CA GLU A 156 -7.41 2.29 10.53
C GLU A 156 -6.14 1.48 10.85
N MET A 157 -4.96 2.11 10.81
CA MET A 157 -3.69 1.50 11.19
C MET A 157 -2.79 2.54 11.88
N PRO A 158 -2.10 2.21 12.99
CA PRO A 158 -1.19 3.14 13.66
C PRO A 158 0.09 3.42 12.87
N LEU A 159 0.39 2.61 11.85
CA LEU A 159 1.53 2.76 10.96
C LEU A 159 1.07 3.19 9.58
N ARG A 160 1.90 4.01 8.91
CA ARG A 160 1.74 4.32 7.50
C ARG A 160 1.97 3.03 6.70
N ILE A 161 0.99 2.64 5.90
CA ILE A 161 1.00 1.37 5.16
C ILE A 161 0.67 1.59 3.69
N SER A 162 1.18 0.73 2.82
CA SER A 162 0.87 0.74 1.39
C SER A 162 1.27 -0.59 0.76
N ALA A 163 1.26 -0.64 -0.57
CA ALA A 163 1.65 -1.81 -1.35
C ALA A 163 3.05 -2.31 -0.97
N MET A 164 3.12 -3.58 -0.57
CA MET A 164 4.32 -4.41 -0.57
C MET A 164 4.13 -5.48 -1.65
N ARG A 165 5.22 -6.00 -2.22
CA ARG A 165 5.17 -7.00 -3.30
C ARG A 165 4.25 -8.16 -2.89
N ALA A 166 3.37 -8.54 -3.81
CA ALA A 166 2.29 -9.52 -3.65
C ALA A 166 1.02 -9.03 -2.93
N LEU A 167 0.98 -7.82 -2.35
CA LEU A 167 -0.13 -7.33 -1.51
C LEU A 167 -0.53 -8.41 -0.48
N GLY A 168 -1.81 -8.71 -0.28
CA GLY A 168 -2.22 -9.74 0.68
C GLY A 168 -1.78 -11.18 0.35
N ALA A 169 -1.34 -11.46 -0.89
CA ALA A 169 -1.05 -12.82 -1.31
C ALA A 169 0.07 -13.48 -0.51
N TYR A 170 1.09 -12.73 -0.06
CA TYR A 170 2.19 -13.36 0.69
C TYR A 170 1.69 -14.01 1.97
N HIS A 171 0.73 -13.40 2.67
CA HIS A 171 0.18 -13.94 3.91
C HIS A 171 -0.91 -14.96 3.64
N ASN A 172 -1.78 -14.71 2.65
CA ASN A 172 -2.88 -15.62 2.33
C ASN A 172 -2.36 -16.96 1.79
N VAL A 173 -1.43 -16.94 0.83
CA VAL A 173 -0.84 -18.18 0.29
C VAL A 173 -0.06 -18.91 1.36
N PHE A 174 0.75 -18.20 2.16
CA PHE A 174 1.44 -18.83 3.30
C PHE A 174 0.45 -19.52 4.24
N SER A 175 -0.66 -18.87 4.59
CA SER A 175 -1.67 -19.42 5.51
C SER A 175 -2.40 -20.61 4.91
N ILE A 176 -2.74 -20.55 3.61
CA ILE A 176 -3.41 -21.64 2.89
C ILE A 176 -2.49 -22.85 2.83
N GLU A 177 -1.28 -22.71 2.27
CA GLU A 177 -0.37 -23.84 2.07
C GLU A 177 0.12 -24.42 3.40
N SER A 178 0.36 -23.59 4.42
CA SER A 178 0.72 -24.10 5.76
C SER A 178 -0.42 -24.86 6.44
N PHE A 179 -1.67 -24.63 6.05
CA PHE A 179 -2.83 -25.35 6.58
C PHE A 179 -3.12 -26.64 5.79
N MET A 180 -2.60 -26.74 4.57
CA MET A 180 -2.69 -27.94 3.74
C MET A 180 -1.68 -29.02 4.17
N ASP A 181 -0.49 -28.61 4.63
CA ASP A 181 0.56 -29.48 5.19
C ASP A 181 0.14 -30.13 6.53
#